data_AF-A0A842TAR9-F1
#
_entry.id   AF-A0A842TAR9-F1
#
_cell.length_a   1.000
_cell.length_b   1.000
_cell.length_c   1.000
_cell.angle_alpha   90.00
_cell.angle_beta   90.00
_cell.angle_gamma   90.00
#
_symmetry.space_group_name_H-M   'P 1'
#
loop_
_entity.id
_entity.type
_entity.pdbx_description
1 polymer ?
#
loop_
_entity_poly.entity_id
_entity_poly.type
_entity_poly.pdbx_seq_one_letter_code
_entity_poly.pdbx_strand_id
1 'polypeptide(L)'
;MTDLGTTQLLEGLLGFIWVAIALFIGARIIFKAKELDRKELITVGLSYIFVSSAWWGVAVQLISYGIFSFPITDIPYLLIANIFIPPGLVAWVYSFSEMVNPYLKKKLLLIYIPFCILWEVLIFVFLFTNPNFVGTFEFPFNSSHGDVIRIFIIIAIFSFVLSGVYFALQSMRLEDPEIKWKGRFLFAAWISFCIGALMDALLPLIPVILIITRLILITGAIEYYLGFFLPSKLKEWLLQ
;
A
#
# COMPACT_ATOMS: atom_id res chain seq x y z
N MET A 1 1.32 -26.69 -18.01
CA MET A 1 0.49 -25.94 -17.05
C MET A 1 0.53 -26.72 -15.76
N THR A 2 1.21 -26.20 -14.74
CA THR A 2 1.14 -26.74 -13.39
C THR A 2 -0.30 -26.66 -12.90
N ASP A 3 -0.80 -27.74 -12.30
CA ASP A 3 -2.20 -27.92 -11.91
C ASP A 3 -2.50 -27.05 -10.67
N LEU A 4 -2.61 -25.73 -10.88
CA LEU A 4 -2.97 -24.77 -9.85
C LEU A 4 -4.42 -24.99 -9.47
N GLY A 5 -4.68 -25.16 -8.17
CA GLY A 5 -6.05 -25.21 -7.67
C GLY A 5 -6.79 -23.90 -7.95
N THR A 6 -8.10 -23.97 -8.12
CA THR A 6 -8.96 -22.78 -8.37
C THR A 6 -8.77 -21.70 -7.32
N THR A 7 -8.58 -22.08 -6.05
CA THR A 7 -8.33 -21.15 -4.93
C THR A 7 -6.99 -20.43 -5.08
N GLN A 8 -5.92 -21.15 -5.41
CA GLN A 8 -4.59 -20.57 -5.62
C GLN A 8 -4.59 -19.60 -6.81
N LEU A 9 -5.24 -19.95 -7.91
CA LEU A 9 -5.37 -19.05 -9.06
C LEU A 9 -6.12 -17.77 -8.68
N LEU A 10 -7.20 -17.90 -7.89
CA LEU A 10 -7.97 -16.76 -7.42
C LEU A 10 -7.14 -15.86 -6.50
N GLU A 11 -6.35 -16.43 -5.58
CA GLU A 11 -5.44 -15.70 -4.69
C GLU A 11 -4.42 -14.88 -5.50
N GLY A 12 -3.76 -15.51 -6.46
CA GLY A 12 -2.80 -14.85 -7.34
C GLY A 12 -3.45 -13.73 -8.15
N LEU A 13 -4.61 -13.98 -8.76
CA LEU A 13 -5.34 -12.98 -9.57
C LEU A 13 -5.80 -11.78 -8.74
N LEU A 14 -6.38 -11.99 -7.56
CA LEU A 14 -6.83 -10.89 -6.69
C LEU A 14 -5.65 -10.07 -6.18
N GLY A 15 -4.53 -10.72 -5.82
CA GLY A 15 -3.29 -10.04 -5.47
C GLY A 15 -2.75 -9.19 -6.62
N PHE A 16 -2.72 -9.74 -7.83
CA PHE A 16 -2.31 -9.03 -9.02
C PHE A 16 -3.21 -7.84 -9.36
N ILE A 17 -4.54 -8.02 -9.32
CA ILE A 17 -5.52 -6.96 -9.57
C ILE A 17 -5.31 -5.80 -8.59
N TRP A 18 -5.17 -6.12 -7.29
CA TRP A 18 -4.89 -5.12 -6.27
C TRP A 18 -3.62 -4.30 -6.59
N VAL A 19 -2.50 -4.97 -6.89
CA VAL A 19 -1.23 -4.30 -7.24
C VAL A 19 -1.39 -3.46 -8.51
N ALA A 20 -2.01 -4.00 -9.55
CA ALA A 20 -2.24 -3.29 -10.81
C ALA A 20 -3.06 -2.01 -10.62
N ILE A 21 -4.12 -2.07 -9.80
CA ILE A 21 -4.92 -0.90 -9.45
C ILE A 21 -4.07 0.12 -8.68
N ALA A 22 -3.29 -0.32 -7.69
CA ALA A 22 -2.44 0.58 -6.91
C ALA A 22 -1.39 1.30 -7.78
N LEU A 23 -0.73 0.57 -8.67
CA LEU A 23 0.21 1.13 -9.65
C LEU A 23 -0.46 2.14 -10.58
N PHE A 24 -1.64 1.80 -11.13
CA PHE A 24 -2.40 2.69 -11.99
C PHE A 24 -2.80 3.99 -11.28
N ILE A 25 -3.36 3.90 -10.07
CA ILE A 25 -3.78 5.06 -9.29
C ILE A 25 -2.57 5.93 -8.95
N GLY A 26 -1.49 5.34 -8.42
CA GLY A 26 -0.29 6.10 -8.04
C GLY A 26 0.37 6.77 -9.24
N ALA A 27 0.46 6.09 -10.39
CA ALA A 27 0.95 6.68 -11.63
C ALA A 27 0.08 7.86 -12.07
N ARG A 28 -1.24 7.71 -12.01
CA ARG A 28 -2.19 8.79 -12.36
C ARG A 28 -2.03 10.00 -11.43
N ILE A 29 -1.84 9.79 -10.12
CA ILE A 29 -1.54 10.87 -9.16
C ILE A 29 -0.25 11.58 -9.56
N ILE A 30 0.82 10.84 -9.88
CA ILE A 30 2.10 11.42 -10.30
C ILE A 30 1.95 12.25 -11.58
N PHE A 31 1.25 11.74 -12.60
CA PHE A 31 1.01 12.49 -13.83
C PHE A 31 0.25 13.78 -13.55
N LYS A 32 -0.84 13.69 -12.76
CA LYS A 32 -1.63 14.87 -12.42
C LYS A 32 -0.84 15.88 -11.58
N ALA A 33 0.01 15.40 -10.67
CA ALA A 33 0.88 16.23 -9.86
C ALA A 33 1.86 17.06 -10.70
N LYS A 34 2.41 16.46 -11.77
CA LYS A 34 3.30 17.15 -12.72
C LYS A 34 2.55 18.22 -13.52
N GLU A 35 1.33 17.93 -13.98
CA GLU A 35 0.48 18.92 -14.65
C GLU A 35 0.15 20.13 -13.76
N LEU A 36 0.02 19.90 -12.45
CA LEU A 36 -0.34 20.93 -11.47
C LEU A 36 0.87 21.60 -10.81
N ASP A 37 2.10 21.19 -11.12
CA ASP A 37 3.35 21.58 -10.43
C ASP A 37 3.31 21.40 -8.89
N ARG A 38 2.70 20.29 -8.43
CA ARG A 38 2.53 19.97 -6.99
C ARG A 38 3.40 18.79 -6.59
N LYS A 39 4.63 19.07 -6.16
CA LYS A 39 5.65 18.05 -5.83
C LYS A 39 5.20 17.10 -4.71
N GLU A 40 4.46 17.59 -3.74
CA GLU A 40 3.90 16.81 -2.65
C GLU A 40 2.90 15.75 -3.12
N LEU A 41 2.22 15.95 -4.26
CA LEU A 41 1.34 14.93 -4.83
C LEU A 41 2.14 13.85 -5.57
N ILE A 42 3.33 14.16 -6.10
CA ILE A 42 4.22 13.14 -6.66
C ILE A 42 4.58 12.12 -5.59
N THR A 43 4.95 12.59 -4.39
CA THR A 43 5.29 11.70 -3.27
C THR A 43 4.07 10.98 -2.68
N VAL A 44 2.85 11.49 -2.85
CA VAL A 44 1.62 10.72 -2.53
C VAL A 44 1.50 9.52 -3.47
N GLY A 45 1.63 9.74 -4.78
CA GLY A 45 1.53 8.66 -5.76
C GLY A 45 2.65 7.64 -5.62
N LEU A 46 3.90 8.09 -5.38
CA LEU A 46 5.01 7.20 -5.07
C LEU A 46 4.78 6.39 -3.80
N SER A 47 4.27 7.03 -2.74
CA SER A 47 3.94 6.34 -1.50
C SER A 47 2.92 5.23 -1.74
N TYR A 48 1.84 5.52 -2.49
CA TYR A 48 0.81 4.54 -2.78
C TYR A 48 1.35 3.33 -3.58
N ILE A 49 2.21 3.59 -4.57
CA ILE A 49 2.93 2.56 -5.34
C ILE A 49 3.81 1.72 -4.41
N PHE A 50 4.65 2.36 -3.60
CA PHE A 50 5.64 1.69 -2.79
C PHE A 50 5.06 0.95 -1.59
N VAL A 51 4.00 1.47 -0.97
CA VAL A 51 3.26 0.74 0.08
C VAL A 51 2.58 -0.50 -0.50
N SER A 52 2.12 -0.46 -1.76
CA SER A 52 1.57 -1.65 -2.43
C SER A 52 2.61 -2.76 -2.65
N SER A 53 3.91 -2.47 -2.46
CA SER A 53 4.99 -3.46 -2.60
C SER A 53 4.84 -4.65 -1.68
N ALA A 54 4.16 -4.51 -0.54
CA ALA A 54 3.77 -5.62 0.33
C ALA A 54 3.14 -6.81 -0.43
N TRP A 55 2.51 -6.55 -1.58
CA TRP A 55 1.86 -7.57 -2.41
C TRP A 55 2.53 -7.79 -3.78
N TRP A 56 3.67 -7.16 -4.06
CA TRP A 56 4.36 -7.33 -5.34
C TRP A 56 4.91 -8.74 -5.52
N GLY A 57 5.29 -9.44 -4.45
CA GLY A 57 5.69 -10.85 -4.50
C GLY A 57 4.63 -11.71 -5.20
N VAL A 58 3.38 -11.58 -4.80
CA VAL A 58 2.22 -12.27 -5.40
C VAL A 58 2.06 -11.92 -6.88
N ALA A 59 2.10 -10.63 -7.23
CA ALA A 59 1.90 -10.17 -8.59
C ALA A 59 3.01 -10.65 -9.54
N VAL A 60 4.27 -10.56 -9.11
CA VAL A 60 5.42 -11.02 -9.89
C VAL A 60 5.40 -12.53 -10.04
N GLN A 61 5.09 -13.26 -8.97
CA GLN A 61 5.01 -14.72 -8.99
C GLN A 61 3.84 -15.22 -9.86
N LEU A 62 2.69 -14.52 -9.90
CA LEU A 62 1.62 -14.85 -10.85
C LEU A 62 2.10 -14.73 -12.30
N ILE A 63 2.84 -13.68 -12.62
CA ILE A 63 3.40 -13.51 -13.97
C ILE A 63 4.44 -14.60 -14.24
N SER A 64 5.44 -14.73 -13.38
CA SER A 64 6.58 -15.62 -13.62
C SER A 64 6.15 -17.10 -13.64
N TYR A 65 5.43 -17.55 -12.63
CA TYR A 65 5.01 -18.94 -12.51
C TYR A 65 3.73 -19.23 -13.31
N GLY A 66 2.72 -18.37 -13.21
CA GLY A 66 1.44 -18.59 -13.88
C GLY A 66 1.51 -18.49 -15.41
N ILE A 67 2.36 -17.62 -15.96
CA ILE A 67 2.49 -17.41 -17.42
C ILE A 67 3.73 -18.13 -17.97
N PHE A 68 4.89 -17.95 -17.33
CA PHE A 68 6.16 -18.48 -17.84
C PHE A 68 6.58 -19.81 -17.23
N SER A 69 5.82 -20.37 -16.27
CA SER A 69 6.19 -21.58 -15.52
C SER A 69 7.56 -21.47 -14.83
N PHE A 70 7.98 -20.25 -14.47
CA PHE A 70 9.23 -19.94 -13.78
C PHE A 70 8.92 -19.46 -12.35
N PRO A 71 9.02 -20.33 -11.34
CA PRO A 71 8.79 -19.92 -9.95
C PRO A 71 9.95 -19.05 -9.46
N ILE A 72 9.63 -17.89 -8.87
CA ILE A 72 10.63 -17.13 -8.10
C ILE A 72 10.87 -17.82 -6.75
N THR A 73 12.12 -17.80 -6.31
CA THR A 73 12.52 -18.36 -5.02
C THR A 73 12.18 -17.42 -3.87
N ASP A 74 12.30 -17.92 -2.64
CA ASP A 74 11.85 -17.25 -1.42
C ASP A 74 12.53 -15.88 -1.23
N ILE A 75 13.84 -15.80 -1.44
CA ILE A 75 14.62 -14.55 -1.26
C ILE A 75 14.11 -13.42 -2.18
N PRO A 76 14.08 -13.57 -3.52
CA PRO A 76 13.57 -12.52 -4.39
C PRO A 76 12.11 -12.20 -4.14
N TYR A 77 11.27 -13.20 -3.79
CA TYR A 77 9.87 -12.98 -3.41
C TYR A 77 9.75 -12.07 -2.18
N LEU A 78 10.46 -12.40 -1.10
CA LEU A 78 10.41 -11.65 0.15
C LEU A 78 11.08 -10.27 0.01
N LEU A 79 12.12 -10.15 -0.82
CA LEU A 79 12.79 -8.87 -1.07
C LEU A 79 11.84 -7.85 -1.72
N ILE A 80 11.23 -8.21 -2.84
CA ILE A 80 10.31 -7.31 -3.57
C ILE A 80 9.05 -7.01 -2.76
N ALA A 81 8.64 -7.92 -1.87
CA ALA A 81 7.52 -7.71 -0.96
C ALA A 81 7.82 -6.66 0.13
N ASN A 82 9.09 -6.36 0.45
CA ASN A 82 9.42 -5.55 1.62
C ASN A 82 10.26 -4.31 1.32
N ILE A 83 11.12 -4.35 0.31
CA ILE A 83 12.16 -3.34 0.07
C ILE A 83 11.61 -1.93 -0.18
N PHE A 84 10.42 -1.80 -0.77
CA PHE A 84 9.86 -0.48 -1.09
C PHE A 84 8.93 0.08 0.01
N ILE A 85 8.57 -0.69 1.04
CA ILE A 85 7.71 -0.18 2.12
C ILE A 85 8.36 1.00 2.86
N PRO A 86 9.65 0.94 3.29
CA PRO A 86 10.32 2.07 3.94
C PRO A 86 10.36 3.36 3.10
N PRO A 87 10.81 3.36 1.82
CA PRO A 87 10.77 4.58 1.01
C PRO A 87 9.34 5.06 0.72
N GLY A 88 8.36 4.15 0.65
CA GLY A 88 6.94 4.49 0.57
C GLY A 88 6.44 5.27 1.78
N LEU A 89 6.87 4.88 2.99
CA LEU A 89 6.54 5.58 4.23
C LEU A 89 7.23 6.95 4.31
N VAL A 90 8.50 7.07 3.91
CA VAL A 90 9.19 8.37 3.83
C VAL A 90 8.49 9.31 2.86
N ALA A 91 8.11 8.81 1.67
CA ALA A 91 7.36 9.57 0.68
C ALA A 91 6.01 10.05 1.23
N TRP A 92 5.30 9.21 1.98
CA TRP A 92 4.06 9.60 2.65
C TRP A 92 4.29 10.72 3.67
N VAL A 93 5.25 10.53 4.58
CA VAL A 93 5.53 11.50 5.65
C VAL A 93 5.93 12.86 5.07
N TYR A 94 6.68 12.86 3.97
CA TYR A 94 6.96 14.07 3.20
C TYR A 94 5.65 14.75 2.73
N SER A 95 4.80 14.01 2.01
CA SER A 95 3.54 14.54 1.47
C SER A 95 2.60 15.05 2.55
N PHE A 96 2.37 14.23 3.57
CA PHE A 96 1.51 14.55 4.69
C PHE A 96 1.98 15.82 5.39
N SER A 97 3.27 15.90 5.74
CA SER A 97 3.80 17.06 6.44
C SER A 97 3.77 18.32 5.59
N GLU A 98 4.05 18.24 4.28
CA GLU A 98 3.95 19.39 3.38
C GLU A 98 2.50 19.89 3.23
N MET A 99 1.52 18.99 3.09
CA MET A 99 0.12 19.38 2.88
C MET A 99 -0.57 19.87 4.15
N VAL A 100 -0.19 19.33 5.32
CA VAL A 100 -0.90 19.55 6.58
C VAL A 100 -0.21 20.58 7.46
N ASN A 101 1.10 20.45 7.67
CA ASN A 101 1.86 21.38 8.50
C ASN A 101 3.35 21.41 8.08
N PRO A 102 3.73 22.28 7.14
CA PRO A 102 5.09 22.38 6.63
C PRO A 102 6.15 22.61 7.71
N TYR A 103 5.80 23.24 8.83
CA TYR A 103 6.73 23.49 9.94
C TYR A 103 7.19 22.21 10.65
N LEU A 104 6.40 21.13 10.57
CA LEU A 104 6.75 19.83 11.16
C LEU A 104 7.55 18.94 10.20
N LYS A 105 7.58 19.25 8.90
CA LYS A 105 8.22 18.41 7.87
C LYS A 105 9.64 18.01 8.22
N LYS A 106 10.50 18.98 8.51
CA LYS A 106 11.91 18.69 8.82
C LYS A 106 12.04 17.80 10.06
N LYS A 107 11.22 18.04 11.09
CA LYS A 107 11.23 17.24 12.33
C LYS A 107 10.77 15.81 12.07
N LEU A 108 9.68 15.63 11.34
CA LEU A 108 9.14 14.31 11.01
C LEU A 108 10.09 13.52 10.12
N LEU A 109 10.66 14.15 9.07
CA LEU A 109 11.63 13.48 8.20
C LEU A 109 12.92 13.10 8.95
N LEU A 110 13.39 13.93 9.89
CA LEU A 110 14.55 13.61 10.73
C LEU A 110 14.33 12.38 11.61
N ILE A 111 13.08 12.06 11.96
CA ILE A 111 12.72 10.87 12.74
C ILE A 111 12.51 9.66 11.81
N TYR A 112 11.71 9.83 10.76
CA TYR A 112 11.30 8.72 9.90
C TYR A 112 12.41 8.22 8.95
N ILE A 113 13.31 9.09 8.47
CA ILE A 113 14.38 8.66 7.57
C ILE A 113 15.35 7.70 8.29
N PRO A 114 15.94 8.04 9.45
CA PRO A 114 16.80 7.09 10.17
C PRO A 114 16.07 5.82 10.58
N PHE A 115 14.80 5.92 10.98
CA PHE A 115 13.96 4.76 11.28
C PHE A 115 13.81 3.84 10.06
N CYS A 116 13.48 4.38 8.90
CA CYS A 116 13.32 3.61 7.66
C CYS A 116 14.64 3.00 7.18
N ILE A 117 15.75 3.74 7.27
CA ILE A 117 17.09 3.22 6.94
C ILE A 117 17.45 2.03 7.85
N LEU A 118 17.21 2.15 9.16
CA LEU A 118 17.42 1.06 10.09
C LEU A 118 16.62 -0.18 9.68
N TRP A 119 15.35 -0.01 9.31
CA TRP A 119 14.50 -1.12 8.86
C TRP A 119 14.98 -1.75 7.55
N GLU A 120 15.39 -0.96 6.55
CA GLU A 120 15.97 -1.50 5.32
C GLU A 120 17.21 -2.34 5.62
N VAL A 121 18.13 -1.84 6.46
CA VAL A 121 19.32 -2.59 6.88
C VAL A 121 18.93 -3.90 7.57
N LEU A 122 17.94 -3.89 8.47
CA LEU A 122 17.45 -5.10 9.12
C LEU A 122 16.84 -6.09 8.13
N ILE A 123 16.03 -5.63 7.18
CA ILE A 123 15.46 -6.46 6.10
C ILE A 123 16.60 -7.14 5.34
N PHE A 124 17.60 -6.39 4.87
CA PHE A 124 18.72 -6.93 4.11
C PHE A 124 19.54 -7.93 4.93
N VAL A 125 19.91 -7.60 6.17
CA VAL A 125 20.69 -8.50 7.04
C VAL A 125 19.91 -9.79 7.30
N PHE A 126 18.64 -9.72 7.69
CA PHE A 126 17.86 -10.92 8.01
C PHE A 126 17.54 -11.75 6.78
N LEU A 127 17.27 -11.13 5.63
CA LEU A 127 16.97 -11.87 4.40
C LEU A 127 18.13 -12.79 3.98
N PHE A 128 19.38 -12.42 4.26
CA PHE A 128 20.56 -13.21 3.88
C PHE A 128 21.17 -14.04 5.02
N THR A 129 20.73 -13.84 6.28
CA THR A 129 21.26 -14.58 7.44
C THR A 129 20.23 -15.52 8.06
N ASN A 130 18.97 -15.09 8.17
CA ASN A 130 17.86 -15.90 8.67
C ASN A 130 16.51 -15.33 8.15
N PRO A 131 16.04 -15.77 6.98
CA PRO A 131 14.84 -15.25 6.31
C PRO A 131 13.57 -15.33 7.17
N ASN A 132 13.49 -16.22 8.15
CA ASN A 132 12.32 -16.38 9.02
C ASN A 132 11.98 -15.12 9.82
N PHE A 133 12.95 -14.22 10.05
CA PHE A 133 12.67 -12.92 10.66
C PHE A 133 12.00 -11.92 9.70
N VAL A 134 12.14 -12.14 8.39
CA VAL A 134 11.48 -11.37 7.33
C VAL A 134 10.12 -11.95 7.01
N GLY A 135 10.08 -13.25 6.71
CA GLY A 135 8.86 -13.96 6.38
C GLY A 135 9.13 -15.35 5.83
N THR A 136 8.05 -16.10 5.63
CA THR A 136 8.09 -17.42 5.01
C THR A 136 7.30 -17.37 3.72
N PHE A 137 7.91 -17.78 2.62
CA PHE A 137 7.20 -17.90 1.34
C PHE A 137 6.34 -19.17 1.36
N GLU A 138 5.04 -19.01 1.13
CA GLU A 138 4.05 -20.07 1.08
C GLU A 138 3.62 -20.27 -0.37
N PHE A 139 4.31 -21.17 -1.05
CA PHE A 139 4.08 -21.44 -2.46
C PHE A 139 2.60 -21.82 -2.76
N PRO A 140 1.99 -21.34 -3.86
CA PRO A 140 2.60 -20.55 -4.93
C PRO A 140 2.45 -19.04 -4.80
N PHE A 141 1.45 -18.51 -4.09
CA PHE A 141 1.06 -17.09 -4.18
C PHE A 141 0.85 -16.41 -2.84
N ASN A 142 1.43 -16.95 -1.75
CA ASN A 142 1.26 -16.38 -0.42
C ASN A 142 2.60 -16.24 0.32
N SER A 143 2.60 -15.43 1.38
CA SER A 143 3.69 -15.40 2.35
C SER A 143 3.19 -14.93 3.70
N SER A 144 3.81 -15.41 4.77
CA SER A 144 3.60 -14.91 6.11
C SER A 144 4.75 -14.01 6.56
N HIS A 145 4.44 -12.96 7.33
CA HIS A 145 5.44 -12.03 7.86
C HIS A 145 6.13 -12.62 9.09
N GLY A 146 7.46 -12.53 9.13
CA GLY A 146 8.27 -12.88 10.30
C GLY A 146 8.11 -11.86 11.41
N ASP A 147 8.41 -12.24 12.66
CA ASP A 147 8.10 -11.43 13.84
C ASP A 147 8.72 -10.03 13.81
N VAL A 148 9.96 -9.92 13.33
CA VAL A 148 10.69 -8.65 13.28
C VAL A 148 10.08 -7.70 12.25
N ILE A 149 9.84 -8.17 11.03
CA ILE A 149 9.25 -7.35 9.97
C ILE A 149 7.77 -7.06 10.23
N ARG A 150 7.05 -7.97 10.89
CA ARG A 150 5.66 -7.73 11.31
C ARG A 150 5.55 -6.51 12.22
N ILE A 151 6.48 -6.34 13.18
CA ILE A 151 6.51 -5.16 14.06
C ILE A 151 6.66 -3.87 13.23
N PHE A 152 7.58 -3.86 12.26
CA PHE A 152 7.75 -2.72 11.35
C PHE A 152 6.48 -2.41 10.57
N ILE A 153 5.89 -3.42 9.93
CA ILE A 153 4.70 -3.27 9.09
C ILE A 153 3.55 -2.70 9.92
N ILE A 154 3.34 -3.16 11.15
CA ILE A 154 2.32 -2.62 12.05
C ILE A 154 2.58 -1.12 12.34
N ILE A 155 3.82 -0.75 12.67
CA ILE A 155 4.17 0.66 12.90
C ILE A 155 3.93 1.48 11.63
N ALA A 156 4.35 0.98 10.46
CA ALA A 156 4.16 1.65 9.18
C ALA A 156 2.67 1.83 8.85
N ILE A 157 1.84 0.80 9.05
CA ILE A 157 0.39 0.86 8.86
C ILE A 157 -0.22 1.94 9.75
N PHE A 158 0.07 1.94 11.05
CA PHE A 158 -0.48 2.95 11.96
C PHE A 158 0.01 4.36 11.62
N SER A 159 1.30 4.53 11.33
CA SER A 159 1.84 5.82 10.90
C SER A 159 1.14 6.34 9.64
N PHE A 160 0.95 5.48 8.64
CA PHE A 160 0.30 5.80 7.36
C PHE A 160 -1.19 6.11 7.54
N VAL A 161 -1.92 5.24 8.23
CA VAL A 161 -3.38 5.37 8.44
C VAL A 161 -3.73 6.53 9.35
N LEU A 162 -3.07 6.70 10.51
CA LEU A 162 -3.43 7.76 11.46
C LEU A 162 -3.23 9.15 10.83
N SER A 163 -2.13 9.34 10.11
CA SER A 163 -1.87 10.59 9.40
C SER A 163 -2.75 10.76 8.16
N GLY A 164 -3.07 9.69 7.44
CA GLY A 164 -4.06 9.68 6.35
C GLY A 164 -5.46 10.06 6.80
N VAL A 165 -5.94 9.46 7.89
CA VAL A 165 -7.21 9.80 8.53
C VAL A 165 -7.20 11.27 8.96
N TYR A 166 -6.12 11.75 9.58
CA TYR A 166 -6.02 13.16 9.95
C TYR A 166 -6.13 14.08 8.72
N PHE A 167 -5.41 13.77 7.63
CA PHE A 167 -5.49 14.51 6.37
C PHE A 167 -6.91 14.53 5.78
N ALA A 168 -7.59 13.37 5.78
CA ALA A 168 -8.97 13.26 5.33
C ALA A 168 -9.93 14.08 6.19
N LEU A 169 -9.77 14.05 7.53
CA LEU A 169 -10.55 14.85 8.48
C LEU A 169 -10.34 16.36 8.27
N GLN A 170 -9.12 16.82 7.99
CA GLN A 170 -8.88 18.23 7.64
C GLN A 170 -9.55 18.61 6.32
N SER A 171 -9.50 17.73 5.33
CA SER A 171 -10.13 17.95 4.02
C SER A 171 -11.66 18.09 4.14
N MET A 172 -12.29 17.32 5.02
CA MET A 172 -13.74 17.39 5.30
C MET A 172 -14.19 18.67 6.03
N ARG A 173 -13.25 19.44 6.59
CA ARG A 173 -13.55 20.70 7.30
C ARG A 173 -13.46 21.94 6.40
N LEU A 174 -12.88 21.81 5.20
CA LEU A 174 -12.79 22.92 4.24
C LEU A 174 -14.16 23.29 3.69
N GLU A 175 -14.37 24.55 3.28
CA GLU A 175 -15.68 25.04 2.85
C GLU A 175 -16.14 24.42 1.53
N ASP A 176 -15.21 24.15 0.60
CA ASP A 176 -15.48 23.59 -0.72
C ASP A 176 -16.16 22.21 -0.62
N PRO A 177 -17.41 22.06 -1.11
CA PRO A 177 -18.14 20.79 -1.05
C PRO A 177 -17.47 19.63 -1.80
N GLU A 178 -16.75 19.90 -2.89
CA GLU A 178 -16.01 18.88 -3.64
C GLU A 178 -14.87 18.33 -2.78
N ILE A 179 -14.12 19.22 -2.12
CA ILE A 179 -13.01 18.80 -1.26
C ILE A 179 -13.54 18.03 -0.04
N LYS A 180 -14.70 18.40 0.51
CA LYS A 180 -15.34 17.63 1.58
C LYS A 180 -15.64 16.20 1.15
N TRP A 181 -16.23 15.99 -0.02
CA TRP A 181 -16.54 14.65 -0.52
C TRP A 181 -15.28 13.84 -0.83
N LYS A 182 -14.26 14.46 -1.41
CA LYS A 182 -12.93 13.84 -1.56
C LYS A 182 -12.36 13.38 -0.22
N GLY A 183 -12.45 14.23 0.81
CA GLY A 183 -12.07 13.88 2.17
C GLY A 183 -12.83 12.68 2.74
N ARG A 184 -14.13 12.56 2.47
CA ARG A 184 -14.95 11.40 2.91
C ARG A 184 -14.50 10.10 2.24
N PHE A 185 -14.26 10.12 0.93
CA PHE A 185 -13.74 8.96 0.20
C PHE A 185 -12.34 8.56 0.69
N LEU A 186 -11.44 9.52 0.92
CA LEU A 186 -10.14 9.24 1.49
C LEU A 186 -10.25 8.66 2.90
N PHE A 187 -11.14 9.18 3.75
CA PHE A 187 -11.37 8.62 5.08
C PHE A 187 -11.78 7.15 5.00
N ALA A 188 -12.77 6.83 4.16
CA ALA A 188 -13.19 5.44 3.93
C ALA A 188 -12.02 4.57 3.44
N ALA A 189 -11.26 5.06 2.46
CA ALA A 189 -10.10 4.37 1.91
C ALA A 189 -9.05 4.02 2.98
N TRP A 190 -8.78 4.93 3.92
CA TRP A 190 -7.83 4.70 5.01
C TRP A 190 -8.32 3.65 6.00
N ILE A 191 -9.62 3.63 6.29
CA ILE A 191 -10.22 2.60 7.15
C ILE A 191 -10.17 1.24 6.46
N SER A 192 -10.59 1.16 5.19
CA SER A 192 -10.53 -0.06 4.37
C SER A 192 -9.09 -0.59 4.27
N PHE A 193 -8.12 0.28 3.98
CA PHE A 193 -6.70 -0.08 3.94
C PHE A 193 -6.21 -0.59 5.30
N CYS A 194 -6.55 0.09 6.40
CA CYS A 194 -6.16 -0.34 7.75
C CYS A 194 -6.66 -1.74 8.06
N ILE A 195 -7.94 -2.01 7.81
CA ILE A 195 -8.56 -3.31 8.05
C ILE A 195 -7.88 -4.37 7.18
N GLY A 196 -7.76 -4.14 5.87
CA GLY A 196 -7.12 -5.08 4.95
C GLY A 196 -5.65 -5.35 5.29
N ALA A 197 -4.86 -4.30 5.53
CA ALA A 197 -3.44 -4.45 5.84
C ALA A 197 -3.19 -5.12 7.20
N LEU A 198 -4.01 -4.84 8.22
CA LEU A 198 -3.90 -5.52 9.51
C LEU A 198 -4.36 -6.99 9.43
N MET A 199 -5.41 -7.28 8.65
CA MET A 199 -5.82 -8.66 8.39
C MET A 199 -4.69 -9.45 7.72
N ASP A 200 -4.05 -8.87 6.70
CA ASP A 200 -2.91 -9.47 6.00
C ASP A 200 -1.71 -9.69 6.92
N ALA A 201 -1.41 -8.70 7.79
CA ALA A 201 -0.23 -8.73 8.64
C ALA A 201 -0.36 -9.62 9.90
N LEU A 202 -1.58 -9.79 10.44
CA LEU A 202 -1.81 -10.38 11.75
C LEU A 202 -2.54 -11.73 11.71
N LEU A 203 -3.37 -11.97 10.70
CA LEU A 203 -4.20 -13.17 10.66
C LEU A 203 -3.49 -14.29 9.87
N PRO A 204 -3.73 -15.56 10.23
CA PRO A 204 -3.34 -16.67 9.37
C PRO A 204 -4.14 -16.57 8.06
N LEU A 205 -3.43 -16.39 6.94
CA LEU A 205 -4.03 -16.18 5.63
C LEU A 205 -4.50 -17.49 4.99
N ILE A 206 -5.45 -18.16 5.63
CA ILE A 206 -6.22 -19.23 4.98
C ILE A 206 -6.98 -18.63 3.77
N PRO A 207 -7.31 -19.44 2.74
CA PRO A 207 -7.82 -18.93 1.46
C PRO A 207 -8.99 -17.95 1.58
N VAL A 208 -9.95 -18.23 2.47
CA VAL A 208 -11.12 -17.36 2.71
C VAL A 208 -10.72 -16.00 3.26
N ILE A 209 -9.83 -15.96 4.26
CA ILE A 209 -9.36 -14.71 4.87
C ILE A 209 -8.57 -13.90 3.85
N LEU A 210 -7.74 -14.55 3.03
CA LEU A 210 -6.97 -13.90 1.98
C LEU A 210 -7.89 -13.24 0.94
N ILE A 211 -8.91 -13.96 0.44
CA ILE A 211 -9.90 -13.41 -0.51
C ILE A 211 -10.60 -12.18 0.09
N ILE A 212 -11.10 -12.28 1.31
CA ILE A 212 -11.77 -11.15 2.00
C ILE A 212 -10.81 -9.97 2.14
N THR A 213 -9.57 -10.23 2.54
CA THR A 213 -8.52 -9.21 2.69
C THR A 213 -8.28 -8.47 1.37
N ARG A 214 -8.17 -9.19 0.24
CA ARG A 214 -7.97 -8.57 -1.07
C ARG A 214 -9.19 -7.77 -1.54
N LEU A 215 -10.40 -8.24 -1.29
CA LEU A 215 -11.62 -7.50 -1.63
C LEU A 215 -11.73 -6.19 -0.85
N ILE A 216 -11.37 -6.20 0.43
CA ILE A 216 -11.31 -4.99 1.26
C ILE A 216 -10.27 -4.01 0.72
N LEU A 217 -9.06 -4.49 0.40
CA LEU A 217 -8.00 -3.63 -0.17
C LEU A 217 -8.43 -3.04 -1.52
N ILE A 218 -8.98 -3.85 -2.44
CA ILE A 218 -9.49 -3.37 -3.74
C ILE A 218 -10.58 -2.31 -3.55
N THR A 219 -11.49 -2.50 -2.59
CA THR A 219 -12.52 -1.51 -2.25
C THR A 219 -11.87 -0.22 -1.76
N GLY A 220 -10.88 -0.32 -0.86
CA GLY A 220 -10.06 0.79 -0.41
C GLY A 220 -9.34 1.53 -1.55
N ALA A 221 -8.86 0.83 -2.58
CA ALA A 221 -8.30 1.47 -3.77
C ALA A 221 -9.32 2.29 -4.56
N ILE A 222 -10.53 1.76 -4.74
CA ILE A 222 -11.61 2.47 -5.44
C ILE A 222 -11.95 3.75 -4.66
N GLU A 223 -12.10 3.64 -3.34
CA GLU A 223 -12.32 4.79 -2.44
C GLU A 223 -11.18 5.80 -2.55
N TYR A 224 -9.93 5.34 -2.54
CA TYR A 224 -8.75 6.19 -2.66
C TYR A 224 -8.73 6.93 -4.00
N TYR A 225 -9.05 6.23 -5.10
CA TYR A 225 -9.18 6.82 -6.42
C TYR A 225 -10.26 7.92 -6.45
N LEU A 226 -11.45 7.67 -5.88
CA LEU A 226 -12.51 8.67 -5.79
C LEU A 226 -12.11 9.87 -4.92
N GLY A 227 -11.30 9.62 -3.89
CA GLY A 227 -10.71 10.65 -3.03
C GLY A 227 -9.80 11.64 -3.77
N PHE A 228 -9.01 11.18 -4.74
CA PHE A 228 -8.16 12.06 -5.56
C PHE A 228 -8.82 12.54 -6.85
N PHE A 229 -9.67 11.71 -7.45
CA PHE A 229 -10.22 11.90 -8.80
C PHE A 229 -11.74 11.76 -8.82
N LEU A 230 -12.44 12.56 -8.01
CA LEU A 230 -13.90 12.59 -7.98
C LEU A 230 -14.49 12.87 -9.38
N PRO A 231 -15.18 11.91 -10.03
CA PRO A 231 -15.71 12.12 -11.38
C PRO A 231 -16.82 13.17 -11.39
N SER A 232 -16.93 13.98 -12.45
CA SER A 232 -17.93 15.05 -12.56
C SER A 232 -19.37 14.56 -12.35
N LYS A 233 -19.75 13.43 -12.98
CA LYS A 233 -21.09 12.84 -12.81
C LYS A 233 -21.40 12.48 -11.35
N LEU A 234 -20.41 11.93 -10.64
CA LEU A 234 -20.58 11.58 -9.22
C LEU A 234 -20.62 12.84 -8.35
N LYS A 235 -19.76 13.83 -8.65
CA LYS A 235 -19.78 15.14 -8.01
C LYS A 235 -21.16 15.80 -8.15
N GLU A 236 -21.72 15.84 -9.37
CA GLU A 236 -23.05 16.41 -9.63
C GLU A 236 -24.13 15.70 -8.83
N TRP A 237 -24.10 14.36 -8.77
CA TRP A 237 -25.06 13.59 -7.96
C TRP A 237 -24.92 13.84 -6.45
N LEU A 238 -23.71 14.02 -5.94
CA LEU A 238 -23.42 14.24 -4.52
C LEU A 238 -23.67 15.68 -4.04
N LEU A 239 -23.74 16.64 -4.96
CA LEU A 239 -23.89 18.08 -4.68
C LEU A 239 -25.27 18.63 -5.06
N GLN A 240 -26.16 17.78 -5.57
CA GLN A 240 -27.60 18.04 -5.64
C GLN A 240 -28.19 18.13 -4.24
#